data_AF-H6LIT6-F1
#
_entry.id   AF-H6LIT6-F1
#
_cell.length_a   1.000
_cell.length_b   1.000
_cell.length_c   1.000
_cell.angle_alpha   90.00
_cell.angle_beta   90.00
_cell.angle_gamma   90.00
#
_symmetry.space_group_name_H-M   'P 1'
#
loop_
_entity.id
_entity.type
_entity.pdbx_description
1 polymer ?
#
loop_
_entity_poly.entity_id
_entity_poly.type
_entity_poly.pdbx_seq_one_letter_code
_entity_poly.pdbx_strand_id
1 'polypeptide(L)'
;MIENVRKLNTADLFEFMRMVKRTGVKDELKKIAKNIPKKEKQPKLALVENEEGEKTEVVQEKPSQAEVGIDLAFSVMEIFANKKAEDEIYAFIARPFQCKPEEVAENDLMDTIEKLKDVADAQKWASFFKSATQ
;
A
#
# COMPACT_ATOMS: atom_id res chain seq x y z
N MET A 1 -24.87 -0.11 -0.24
CA MET A 1 -23.75 0.16 -1.17
C MET A 1 -23.32 1.59 -0.95
N ILE A 2 -22.02 1.83 -0.78
CA ILE A 2 -21.47 3.18 -0.60
C ILE A 2 -21.64 3.93 -1.93
N GLU A 3 -22.46 4.99 -1.97
CA GLU A 3 -22.87 5.60 -3.25
C GLU A 3 -21.92 6.72 -3.73
N ASN A 4 -21.20 7.38 -2.82
CA ASN A 4 -20.40 8.57 -3.14
C ASN A 4 -19.01 8.50 -2.53
N VAL A 5 -17.97 8.71 -3.34
CA VAL A 5 -16.57 8.81 -2.89
C VAL A 5 -16.00 10.17 -3.25
N ARG A 6 -15.29 10.82 -2.32
CA ARG A 6 -14.48 12.03 -2.57
C ARG A 6 -12.99 11.71 -2.57
N LYS A 7 -12.23 12.56 -3.26
CA LYS A 7 -10.76 12.50 -3.21
C LYS A 7 -10.24 12.83 -1.80
N LEU A 8 -9.06 12.30 -1.47
CA LEU A 8 -8.33 12.70 -0.27
C LEU A 8 -8.03 14.20 -0.29
N ASN A 9 -8.21 14.84 0.84
CA ASN A 9 -7.83 16.23 1.06
C ASN A 9 -6.77 16.35 2.17
N THR A 10 -6.29 17.56 2.39
CA THR A 10 -5.26 17.83 3.41
C THR A 10 -5.69 17.40 4.83
N ALA A 11 -6.98 17.50 5.16
CA ALA A 11 -7.47 17.08 6.47
C ALA A 11 -7.36 15.56 6.68
N ASP A 12 -7.47 14.77 5.61
CA ASP A 12 -7.33 13.31 5.69
C ASP A 12 -5.87 12.90 5.91
N LEU A 13 -4.90 13.63 5.35
CA LEU A 13 -3.48 13.43 5.67
C LEU A 13 -3.22 13.62 7.17
N PHE A 14 -3.73 14.71 7.75
CA PHE A 14 -3.54 14.94 9.18
C PHE A 14 -4.23 13.87 10.03
N GLU A 15 -5.39 13.38 9.61
CA GLU A 15 -6.05 12.28 10.32
C GLU A 15 -5.28 10.97 10.22
N PHE A 16 -4.78 10.61 9.03
CA PHE A 16 -3.91 9.47 8.84
C PHE A 16 -2.68 9.55 9.76
N MET A 17 -2.04 10.71 9.85
CA MET A 17 -0.87 10.90 10.72
C MET A 17 -1.23 10.79 12.21
N ARG A 18 -2.40 11.27 12.63
CA ARG A 18 -2.90 11.08 14.00
C ARG A 18 -3.18 9.61 14.29
N MET A 19 -3.83 8.91 13.36
CA MET A 19 -4.08 7.47 13.45
C MET A 19 -2.75 6.72 13.64
N VAL A 20 -1.78 6.94 12.74
CA VAL A 20 -0.45 6.31 12.81
C VAL A 20 0.25 6.57 14.16
N LYS A 21 0.09 7.77 14.72
CA LYS A 21 0.63 8.10 16.04
C LYS A 21 -0.12 7.41 17.18
N ARG A 22 -1.46 7.35 17.12
CA ARG A 22 -2.32 6.71 18.13
C ARG A 22 -2.10 5.20 18.18
N THR A 23 -2.01 4.55 17.03
CA THR A 23 -1.84 3.09 16.92
C THR A 23 -0.39 2.64 17.16
N GLY A 24 0.56 3.58 17.21
CA GLY A 24 1.98 3.29 17.45
C GLY A 24 2.68 2.63 16.25
N VAL A 25 2.04 2.62 15.09
CA VAL A 25 2.47 1.82 13.92
C VAL A 25 3.54 2.49 13.07
N LYS A 26 3.97 3.69 13.47
CA LYS A 26 4.94 4.51 12.72
C LYS A 26 6.21 3.73 12.38
N ASP A 27 6.79 3.02 13.35
CA ASP A 27 8.06 2.31 13.15
C ASP A 27 7.88 1.06 12.29
N GLU A 28 6.72 0.42 12.40
CA GLU A 28 6.36 -0.76 11.62
C GLU A 28 6.14 -0.37 10.13
N LEU A 29 5.41 0.73 9.88
CA LEU A 29 5.28 1.34 8.55
C LEU A 29 6.63 1.73 7.94
N LYS A 30 7.54 2.30 8.74
CA LYS A 30 8.89 2.65 8.29
C LYS A 30 9.73 1.43 7.91
N LYS A 31 9.58 0.31 8.63
CA LYS A 31 10.26 -0.95 8.29
C LYS A 31 9.76 -1.50 6.96
N ILE A 32 8.45 -1.52 6.75
CA ILE A 32 7.87 -1.96 5.47
C ILE A 32 8.35 -1.06 4.33
N ALA A 33 8.28 0.26 4.50
CA ALA A 33 8.71 1.22 3.47
C ALA A 33 10.21 1.09 3.09
N LYS A 34 11.06 0.64 4.03
CA LYS A 34 12.49 0.38 3.76
C LYS A 34 12.73 -0.92 2.99
N ASN A 35 11.84 -1.91 3.17
CA ASN A 35 11.94 -3.22 2.52
C ASN A 35 11.30 -3.24 1.13
N ILE A 36 10.55 -2.21 0.76
CA ILE A 36 10.06 -2.02 -0.61
C ILE A 36 11.26 -1.79 -1.55
N PRO A 37 11.45 -2.63 -2.58
CA PRO A 37 12.52 -2.42 -3.55
C PRO A 37 12.32 -1.09 -4.28
N LYS A 38 13.24 -0.13 -4.05
CA LYS A 38 13.28 1.16 -4.75
C LYS A 38 13.69 0.91 -6.21
N LYS A 39 12.78 1.02 -7.18
CA LYS A 39 13.10 1.16 -8.63
C LYS A 39 14.16 2.28 -8.81
N GLU A 40 15.23 2.25 -9.62
CA GLU A 40 15.66 1.49 -10.81
C GLU A 40 17.20 1.47 -10.87
N LYS A 41 17.81 0.35 -11.27
CA LYS A 41 18.93 0.35 -12.22
C LYS A 41 18.56 -0.68 -13.29
N GLN A 42 18.77 -0.33 -14.55
CA GLN A 42 18.51 -1.17 -15.72
C GLN A 42 18.91 -2.64 -15.45
N PRO A 43 18.18 -3.63 -16.00
CA PRO A 43 18.61 -5.01 -15.89
C PRO A 43 20.00 -5.13 -16.52
N LYS A 44 21.03 -5.36 -15.69
CA LYS A 44 22.32 -5.83 -16.20
C LYS A 44 22.09 -7.26 -16.64
N LEU A 45 22.04 -7.49 -17.94
CA LEU A 45 22.25 -8.82 -18.51
C LEU A 45 23.61 -9.30 -18.01
N ALA A 46 23.64 -10.35 -17.20
CA ALA A 46 24.85 -11.10 -16.93
C ALA A 46 24.77 -12.36 -17.80
N LEU A 47 25.61 -12.42 -18.84
CA LEU A 47 25.86 -13.65 -19.57
C LEU A 47 26.71 -14.54 -18.65
N VAL A 48 26.19 -15.69 -18.26
CA VAL A 48 27.00 -16.73 -17.62
C VAL A 48 27.18 -17.82 -18.66
N GLU A 49 28.42 -18.01 -19.11
CA GLU A 49 28.80 -19.13 -19.97
C GLU A 49 29.06 -20.34 -19.07
N ASN A 50 28.30 -21.41 -19.27
CA ASN A 50 28.63 -22.70 -18.67
C ASN A 50 29.71 -23.39 -19.51
N GLU A 51 30.45 -24.34 -18.92
CA GLU A 51 31.61 -25.01 -19.54
C GLU A 51 31.29 -25.79 -20.84
N GLU A 52 30.00 -25.92 -21.19
CA GLU A 52 29.51 -26.59 -22.41
C GLU A 52 29.11 -25.62 -23.54
N GLY A 53 29.36 -24.32 -23.40
CA GLY A 53 29.15 -23.32 -24.46
C GLY A 53 27.68 -22.96 -24.73
N GLU A 54 26.74 -23.48 -23.93
CA GLU A 54 25.32 -23.18 -24.07
C GLU A 54 24.96 -21.88 -23.31
N LYS A 55 24.44 -20.90 -24.05
CA LYS A 55 23.97 -19.62 -23.49
C LYS A 55 22.56 -19.80 -22.95
N THR A 56 22.41 -20.01 -21.65
CA THR A 56 21.09 -20.10 -21.02
C THR A 56 20.63 -18.73 -20.52
N GLU A 57 19.50 -18.26 -21.04
CA GLU A 57 18.81 -17.07 -20.53
C GLU A 57 18.09 -17.41 -19.21
N VAL A 58 18.74 -17.17 -18.07
CA VAL A 58 18.07 -17.29 -16.77
C VAL A 58 17.50 -15.92 -16.38
N VAL A 59 16.21 -15.71 -16.66
CA VAL A 59 15.47 -14.54 -16.16
C VAL A 59 15.25 -14.71 -14.67
N GLN A 60 15.97 -13.95 -13.84
CA GLN A 60 15.55 -13.75 -12.45
C GLN A 60 14.25 -12.93 -12.46
N GLU A 61 13.11 -13.61 -12.31
CA GLU A 61 11.81 -12.96 -12.13
C GLU A 61 11.83 -12.13 -10.85
N LYS A 62 11.92 -10.81 -10.99
CA LYS A 62 11.75 -9.87 -9.88
C LYS A 62 10.28 -9.54 -9.72
N PRO A 63 9.79 -9.40 -8.48
CA PRO A 63 8.38 -9.18 -8.25
C PRO A 63 7.93 -7.86 -8.90
N SER A 64 6.79 -7.90 -9.58
CA SER A 64 6.23 -6.77 -10.30
C SER A 64 5.87 -5.63 -9.33
N GLN A 65 5.74 -4.40 -9.85
CA GLN A 65 5.31 -3.25 -9.02
C GLN A 65 3.92 -3.47 -8.38
N ALA A 66 3.08 -4.31 -8.99
CA ALA A 66 1.81 -4.73 -8.43
C ALA A 66 2.00 -5.65 -7.22
N GLU A 67 2.91 -6.62 -7.29
CA GLU A 67 3.23 -7.52 -6.17
C GLU A 67 3.81 -6.75 -4.97
N VAL A 68 4.72 -5.80 -5.24
CA VAL A 68 5.27 -4.90 -4.21
C VAL A 68 4.19 -4.04 -3.54
N GLY A 69 3.19 -3.60 -4.30
CA GLY A 69 2.05 -2.85 -3.78
C GLY A 69 1.11 -3.70 -2.93
N ILE A 70 0.90 -4.96 -3.33
CA ILE A 70 0.12 -5.95 -2.59
C ILE A 70 0.79 -6.27 -1.26
N ASP A 71 2.10 -6.54 -1.24
CA ASP A 71 2.85 -6.83 -0.02
C ASP A 71 2.81 -5.66 0.98
N LEU A 72 2.91 -4.42 0.50
CA LEU A 72 2.74 -3.23 1.34
C LEU A 72 1.33 -3.18 1.93
N ALA A 73 0.29 -3.38 1.12
CA ALA A 73 -1.10 -3.35 1.59
C ALA A 73 -1.37 -4.44 2.64
N PHE A 74 -0.89 -5.68 2.41
CA PHE A 74 -0.97 -6.76 3.37
C PHE A 74 -0.23 -6.46 4.66
N SER A 75 0.99 -5.94 4.57
CA SER A 75 1.78 -5.60 5.76
C SER A 75 1.12 -4.48 6.57
N VAL A 76 0.49 -3.50 5.92
CA VAL A 76 -0.32 -2.47 6.60
C VAL A 76 -1.53 -3.12 7.26
N MET A 77 -2.30 -3.96 6.57
CA MET A 77 -3.45 -4.64 7.17
C MET A 77 -3.05 -5.51 8.38
N GLU A 78 -1.96 -6.27 8.28
CA GLU A 78 -1.45 -7.10 9.37
C GLU A 78 -1.03 -6.28 10.59
N ILE A 79 -0.37 -5.14 10.39
CA ILE A 79 -0.01 -4.22 11.47
C ILE A 79 -1.26 -3.79 12.24
N PHE A 80 -2.28 -3.33 11.52
CA PHE A 80 -3.49 -2.80 12.16
C PHE A 80 -4.33 -3.93 12.78
N ALA A 81 -4.41 -5.10 12.16
CA ALA A 81 -5.04 -6.28 12.73
C ALA A 81 -4.36 -6.72 14.04
N ASN A 82 -3.02 -6.77 14.07
CA ASN A 82 -2.26 -7.13 15.27
C ASN A 82 -2.45 -6.13 16.43
N LYS A 83 -2.73 -4.87 16.11
CA LYS A 83 -3.00 -3.81 17.10
C LYS A 83 -4.48 -3.74 17.49
N LYS A 84 -5.36 -4.55 16.89
CA LYS A 84 -6.81 -4.43 17.01
C LYS A 84 -7.29 -3.00 16.69
N ALA A 85 -6.70 -2.43 15.64
CA ALA A 85 -6.91 -1.04 15.22
C ALA A 85 -7.72 -0.96 13.91
N GLU A 86 -8.52 -1.98 13.61
CA GLU A 86 -9.40 -2.05 12.45
C GLU A 86 -10.39 -0.89 12.44
N ASP A 87 -10.94 -0.54 13.61
CA ASP A 87 -11.84 0.61 13.79
C ASP A 87 -11.23 1.93 13.33
N GLU A 88 -9.92 2.12 13.54
CA GLU A 88 -9.22 3.31 13.10
C GLU A 88 -9.05 3.34 11.56
N ILE A 89 -8.85 2.18 10.93
CA ILE A 89 -8.85 2.05 9.47
C ILE A 89 -10.24 2.35 8.91
N TYR A 90 -11.29 1.76 9.49
CA TYR A 90 -12.66 2.00 9.04
C TYR A 90 -13.03 3.46 9.19
N ALA A 91 -12.70 4.08 10.32
CA ALA A 91 -12.90 5.51 10.54
C ALA A 91 -12.14 6.38 9.54
N PHE A 92 -10.92 5.98 9.16
CA PHE A 92 -10.15 6.68 8.14
C PHE A 92 -10.79 6.55 6.75
N ILE A 93 -11.16 5.35 6.31
CA ILE A 93 -11.75 5.07 5.00
C ILE A 93 -13.16 5.67 4.86
N ALA A 94 -13.94 5.69 5.95
CA ALA A 94 -15.27 6.27 6.01
C ALA A 94 -15.30 7.76 5.61
N ARG A 95 -14.20 8.50 5.87
CA ARG A 95 -14.11 9.94 5.55
C ARG A 95 -14.17 10.24 4.05
N PRO A 96 -13.31 9.64 3.19
CA PRO A 96 -13.44 9.81 1.76
C PRO A 96 -14.64 9.03 1.17
N PHE A 97 -15.09 7.96 1.81
CA PHE A 97 -16.29 7.22 1.41
C PHE A 97 -17.61 7.88 1.81
N GLN A 98 -17.55 8.96 2.61
CA GLN A 98 -18.71 9.73 3.07
C GLN A 98 -19.80 8.87 3.73
N CYS A 99 -19.39 7.84 4.46
CA CYS A 99 -20.26 6.91 5.17
C CYS A 99 -19.83 6.77 6.63
N LYS A 100 -20.49 5.90 7.39
CA LYS A 100 -20.08 5.52 8.74
C LYS A 100 -19.03 4.40 8.70
N PRO A 101 -18.17 4.28 9.73
CA PRO A 101 -17.17 3.21 9.80
C PRO A 101 -17.76 1.80 9.70
N GLU A 102 -18.92 1.57 10.31
CA GLU A 102 -19.61 0.27 10.27
C GLU A 102 -20.02 -0.10 8.84
N GLU A 103 -20.41 0.90 8.04
CA GLU A 103 -20.74 0.70 6.63
C GLU A 103 -19.51 0.34 5.79
N VAL A 104 -18.30 0.72 6.22
CA VAL A 104 -17.05 0.26 5.59
C VAL A 104 -16.75 -1.18 5.98
N ALA A 105 -16.93 -1.54 7.25
CA ALA A 105 -16.66 -2.88 7.77
C ALA A 105 -17.57 -3.96 7.15
N GLU A 106 -18.82 -3.59 6.85
CA GLU A 106 -19.82 -4.48 6.25
C GLU A 106 -19.86 -4.41 4.72
N ASN A 107 -19.07 -3.52 4.09
CA ASN A 107 -19.07 -3.37 2.64
C ASN A 107 -18.40 -4.57 1.96
N ASP A 108 -18.78 -4.83 0.70
CA ASP A 108 -18.09 -5.81 -0.12
C ASP A 108 -16.61 -5.42 -0.32
N LEU A 109 -15.72 -6.41 -0.26
CA LEU A 109 -14.27 -6.19 -0.33
C LEU A 109 -13.86 -5.67 -1.71
N MET A 110 -14.43 -6.20 -2.80
CA MET A 110 -14.07 -5.81 -4.16
C MET A 110 -14.55 -4.38 -4.44
N ASP A 111 -15.76 -4.07 -4.02
CA ASP A 111 -16.33 -2.72 -4.08
C ASP A 111 -15.49 -1.71 -3.26
N THR A 112 -15.03 -2.10 -2.07
CA THR A 112 -14.12 -1.28 -1.25
C THR A 112 -12.80 -1.02 -1.95
N ILE A 113 -12.21 -2.02 -2.60
CA ILE A 113 -10.95 -1.89 -3.36
C ILE A 113 -11.14 -0.96 -4.55
N GLU A 114 -12.24 -1.09 -5.30
CA GLU A 114 -12.56 -0.23 -6.44
C GLU A 114 -12.71 1.23 -6.00
N LYS A 115 -13.48 1.47 -4.95
CA LYS A 115 -13.65 2.81 -4.38
C LYS A 115 -12.35 3.40 -3.84
N LEU A 116 -11.49 2.60 -3.22
CA LEU A 116 -10.17 3.07 -2.76
C LEU A 116 -9.27 3.54 -3.92
N LYS A 117 -9.34 2.88 -5.08
CA LYS A 117 -8.65 3.34 -6.31
C LYS A 117 -9.19 4.70 -6.77
N ASP A 118 -10.48 4.95 -6.58
CA ASP A 118 -11.09 6.24 -6.89
C ASP A 118 -10.77 7.32 -5.86
N VAL A 119 -10.54 6.98 -4.59
CA VAL A 119 -10.24 7.95 -3.54
C VAL A 119 -8.88 8.63 -3.74
N ALA A 120 -7.87 7.89 -4.18
CA ALA A 120 -6.63 8.51 -4.64
C ALA A 120 -5.93 7.69 -5.72
N ASP A 121 -5.36 8.41 -6.67
CA ASP A 121 -4.52 7.88 -7.74
C ASP A 121 -3.37 7.07 -7.12
N ALA A 122 -3.18 5.83 -7.54
CA ALA A 122 -2.13 4.94 -7.02
C ALA A 122 -0.74 5.60 -7.05
N GLN A 123 -0.49 6.46 -8.05
CA GLN A 123 0.75 7.23 -8.18
C GLN A 123 0.86 8.34 -7.12
N LYS A 124 -0.28 8.95 -6.73
CA LYS A 124 -0.35 9.91 -5.61
C LYS A 124 -0.20 9.21 -4.26
N TRP A 125 -0.78 8.02 -4.05
CA TRP A 125 -0.57 7.22 -2.83
C TRP A 125 0.90 6.84 -2.64
N ALA A 126 1.55 6.34 -3.70
CA ALA A 126 2.98 6.00 -3.63
C ALA A 126 3.84 7.23 -3.28
N SER A 127 3.54 8.38 -3.89
CA SER A 127 4.22 9.65 -3.59
C SER A 127 3.95 10.13 -2.16
N PHE A 128 2.73 9.96 -1.66
CA PHE A 128 2.31 10.31 -0.31
C PHE A 128 2.99 9.46 0.76
N PHE A 129 3.01 8.12 0.61
CA PHE A 129 3.70 7.27 1.57
C PHE A 129 5.22 7.53 1.58
N LYS A 130 5.79 7.84 0.41
CA LYS A 130 7.19 8.25 0.31
C LYS A 130 7.49 9.55 1.06
N SER A 131 6.61 10.55 0.99
CA SER A 131 6.79 11.81 1.73
C SER A 131 6.49 11.67 3.23
N ALA A 132 5.53 10.83 3.62
CA ALA A 132 5.16 10.61 5.02
C ALA A 132 6.17 9.75 5.81
N THR A 133 7.05 9.02 5.11
CA THR A 133 8.08 8.15 5.71
C THR A 133 9.50 8.74 5.67
N GLN A 134 9.72 9.85 4.95
CA GLN A 134 10.93 10.68 5.02
C GLN A 134 10.96 11.50 6.32
#